data_AF-A0A853R6G8-F1
#
_entry.id   AF-A0A853R6G8-F1
#
_cell.length_a   1.000
_cell.length_b   1.000
_cell.length_c   1.000
_cell.angle_alpha   90.00
_cell.angle_beta   90.00
_cell.angle_gamma   90.00
#
_symmetry.space_group_name_H-M   'P 1'
#
loop_
_entity.id
_entity.type
_entity.pdbx_description
1 polymer ?
#
loop_
_entity_poly.entity_id
_entity_poly.type
_entity_poly.pdbx_seq_one_letter_code
_entity_poly.pdbx_strand_id
1 'polypeptide(L)'
;MSIRNLKDGHKKPWLCERYPQGRSGKRIRKRFATKGEALAFEKFTMAEVDEKPWLGDKVELRSLVYMIDLWQERHGQSLAHSKYIEPLNKRQKIKRWRRKLVTL
;
A
#
# COMPACT_ATOMS: atom_id res chain seq x y z
N MET A 1 -1.30 -17.45 -12.58
CA MET A 1 -1.46 -16.96 -13.97
C MET A 1 -2.59 -17.73 -14.61
N SER A 2 -3.58 -17.07 -15.22
CA SER A 2 -4.71 -17.82 -15.79
C SER A 2 -5.38 -17.06 -16.93
N ILE A 3 -5.07 -17.47 -18.17
CA ILE A 3 -5.91 -17.23 -19.34
C ILE A 3 -6.90 -18.39 -19.42
N ARG A 4 -8.19 -18.08 -19.37
CA ARG A 4 -9.25 -19.09 -19.38
C ARG A 4 -10.29 -18.74 -20.43
N ASN A 5 -10.88 -19.78 -21.00
CA ASN A 5 -12.04 -19.63 -21.88
C ASN A 5 -13.32 -19.76 -21.04
N LEU A 6 -14.06 -18.67 -20.91
CA LEU A 6 -15.38 -18.59 -20.28
C LEU A 6 -16.46 -18.92 -21.32
N LYS A 7 -17.21 -19.99 -21.07
CA LYS A 7 -18.31 -20.44 -21.93
C LYS A 7 -19.64 -19.73 -21.64
N ASP A 8 -19.59 -18.46 -21.21
CA ASP A 8 -20.76 -17.68 -20.80
C ASP A 8 -21.55 -17.11 -22.01
N GLY A 9 -21.28 -17.55 -23.25
CA GLY A 9 -21.88 -17.03 -24.48
C GLY A 9 -21.49 -15.59 -24.84
N HIS A 10 -20.56 -14.98 -24.10
CA HIS A 10 -20.14 -13.60 -24.32
C HIS A 10 -19.27 -13.44 -25.57
N LYS A 11 -19.40 -12.33 -26.31
CA LYS A 11 -18.61 -12.01 -27.53
C LYS A 11 -17.08 -12.10 -27.33
N LYS A 12 -16.64 -11.96 -26.08
CA LYS A 12 -15.24 -12.04 -25.65
C LYS A 12 -15.11 -13.17 -24.62
N PRO A 13 -14.89 -14.42 -25.06
CA PRO A 13 -14.90 -15.58 -24.17
C PRO A 13 -13.57 -15.74 -23.43
N TRP A 14 -12.48 -15.15 -23.92
CA TRP A 14 -11.16 -15.28 -23.29
C TRP A 14 -11.02 -14.30 -22.13
N LEU A 15 -10.84 -14.82 -20.91
CA LEU A 15 -10.58 -14.05 -19.72
C LEU A 15 -9.09 -14.13 -19.37
N CYS A 16 -8.43 -12.98 -19.30
CA CYS A 16 -7.08 -12.88 -18.74
C CYS A 16 -7.18 -12.31 -17.32
N GLU A 17 -6.73 -13.09 -16.34
CA GLU A 17 -6.59 -12.64 -14.95
C GLU A 17 -5.12 -12.71 -14.52
N ARG A 18 -4.59 -11.57 -14.07
CA ARG A 18 -3.21 -11.52 -13.60
C ARG A 18 -3.02 -10.57 -12.41
N TYR A 19 -1.98 -10.90 -11.65
CA TYR A 19 -1.56 -10.23 -10.42
C TYR A 19 -0.10 -9.76 -10.62
N PRO A 20 0.10 -8.57 -11.20
CA PRO A 20 1.43 -8.08 -11.51
C PRO A 20 2.25 -7.79 -10.24
N GLN A 21 1.61 -7.21 -9.22
CA GLN A 21 2.22 -6.84 -7.94
C GLN A 21 1.97 -7.88 -6.82
N GLY A 22 1.80 -9.16 -7.17
CA GLY A 22 1.55 -10.23 -6.19
C GLY A 22 0.16 -10.21 -5.52
N ARG A 23 0.04 -10.86 -4.34
CA ARG A 23 -1.24 -11.21 -3.68
C ARG A 23 -2.04 -10.00 -3.18
N SER A 24 -1.38 -8.99 -2.64
CA SER A 24 -1.98 -7.73 -2.18
C SER A 24 -2.08 -6.68 -3.29
N GLY A 25 -1.56 -7.00 -4.48
CA GLY A 25 -1.50 -6.11 -5.63
C GLY A 25 -2.84 -5.90 -6.33
N LYS A 26 -2.89 -4.88 -7.20
CA LYS A 26 -4.05 -4.62 -8.06
C LYS A 26 -4.25 -5.81 -9.01
N ARG A 27 -5.42 -6.44 -8.93
CA ARG A 27 -5.83 -7.49 -9.87
C ARG A 27 -6.25 -6.85 -11.19
N ILE A 28 -5.63 -7.27 -12.28
CA ILE A 28 -6.00 -6.86 -13.63
C ILE A 28 -6.79 -7.99 -14.26
N ARG A 29 -8.05 -7.71 -14.60
CA ARG A 29 -8.96 -8.65 -15.25
C ARG A 29 -9.55 -8.03 -16.51
N LYS A 30 -9.31 -8.66 -17.65
CA LYS A 30 -9.79 -8.18 -18.96
C LYS A 30 -10.27 -9.34 -19.83
N ARG A 31 -11.31 -9.10 -20.61
CA ARG A 31 -11.89 -10.06 -21.56
C ARG A 31 -11.44 -9.72 -23.00
N PHE A 32 -11.14 -10.75 -23.78
CA PHE A 32 -10.63 -10.69 -25.14
C PHE A 32 -11.44 -11.58 -26.09
N ALA A 33 -11.42 -11.23 -27.38
CA ALA A 33 -12.13 -12.00 -28.41
C ALA A 33 -11.34 -13.26 -28.79
N THR A 34 -10.01 -13.15 -28.84
CA THR A 34 -9.12 -14.25 -29.22
C THR A 34 -8.14 -14.62 -28.10
N LYS A 35 -7.62 -15.85 -28.14
CA LYS A 35 -6.56 -16.31 -27.24
C LYS A 35 -5.25 -15.52 -27.44
N GLY A 36 -4.95 -15.16 -28.69
CA GLY A 36 -3.74 -14.42 -29.05
C GLY A 36 -3.70 -13.03 -28.42
N GLU A 37 -4.81 -12.30 -28.47
CA GLU A 37 -4.96 -11.01 -27.78
C GLU A 37 -4.73 -11.14 -26.26
N ALA A 38 -5.29 -12.18 -25.65
CA ALA A 38 -5.13 -12.42 -24.22
C ALA A 38 -3.66 -12.71 -23.85
N LEU A 39 -2.95 -13.49 -24.67
CA LEU A 39 -1.51 -13.78 -24.48
C LEU A 39 -0.64 -12.54 -24.70
N ALA A 40 -0.95 -11.73 -25.71
CA ALA A 40 -0.23 -10.48 -25.94
C ALA A 40 -0.39 -9.51 -24.77
N PHE A 41 -1.62 -9.37 -24.25
CA PHE A 41 -1.90 -8.56 -23.08
C PHE A 41 -1.19 -9.06 -21.82
N GLU A 42 -1.14 -10.39 -21.64
CA GLU A 42 -0.37 -11.00 -20.57
C GLU A 42 1.10 -10.62 -20.66
N LYS A 43 1.76 -10.77 -21.82
CA LYS A 43 3.18 -10.40 -21.97
C LYS A 43 3.41 -8.91 -21.72
N PHE A 44 2.60 -8.07 -22.34
CA PHE A 44 2.70 -6.60 -22.21
C PHE A 44 2.65 -6.15 -20.75
N THR A 45 1.68 -6.66 -19.98
CA THR A 45 1.50 -6.24 -18.60
C THR A 45 2.69 -6.70 -17.71
N MET A 46 3.53 -7.66 -18.13
CA MET A 46 4.64 -8.20 -17.31
C MET A 46 5.84 -7.31 -17.59
N ALA A 47 6.09 -7.09 -18.88
CA ALA A 47 7.08 -6.14 -19.35
C ALA A 47 6.87 -4.75 -18.73
N GLU A 48 5.64 -4.25 -18.64
CA GLU A 48 5.38 -2.92 -18.06
C GLU A 48 5.75 -2.83 -16.56
N VAL A 49 5.63 -3.92 -15.81
CA VAL A 49 6.04 -3.98 -14.40
C VAL A 49 7.56 -4.03 -14.30
N ASP A 50 8.19 -4.86 -15.14
CA ASP A 50 9.64 -5.05 -15.14
C ASP A 50 10.38 -3.82 -15.67
N GLU A 51 9.79 -3.07 -16.61
CA GLU A 51 10.39 -1.90 -17.24
C GLU A 51 10.43 -0.69 -16.29
N LYS A 52 9.53 -0.64 -15.30
CA LYS A 52 9.38 0.53 -14.40
C LYS A 52 9.60 0.15 -12.92
N PRO A 53 10.76 -0.41 -12.54
CA PRO A 53 11.04 -0.77 -11.15
C PRO A 53 11.04 0.46 -10.21
N TRP A 54 11.31 1.66 -10.75
CA TRP A 54 11.30 2.92 -9.98
C TRP A 54 9.90 3.49 -9.72
N LEU A 55 8.85 2.98 -10.38
CA LEU A 55 7.48 3.45 -10.10
C LEU A 55 7.00 3.05 -8.70
N GLY A 56 7.78 2.18 -8.04
CA GLY A 56 7.73 1.94 -6.61
C GLY A 56 6.47 1.22 -6.14
N ASP A 57 6.54 0.76 -4.89
CA ASP A 57 5.35 0.26 -4.21
C ASP A 57 4.29 1.35 -4.06
N LYS A 58 3.08 0.91 -3.74
CA LYS A 58 1.91 1.77 -3.52
C LYS A 58 2.31 2.99 -2.67
N VAL A 59 1.88 4.19 -3.10
CA VAL A 59 2.09 5.43 -2.35
C VAL A 59 1.72 5.22 -0.88
N GLU A 60 2.72 5.32 0.00
CA GLU A 60 2.57 5.18 1.44
C GLU A 60 1.67 6.29 1.99
N LEU A 61 0.39 5.99 2.20
CA LEU A 61 -0.59 6.93 2.77
C LEU A 61 -0.48 6.98 4.30
N ARG A 62 0.71 7.27 4.79
CA ARG A 62 0.97 7.40 6.23
C ARG A 62 0.58 8.81 6.68
N SER A 63 0.01 8.92 7.88
CA SER A 63 -0.20 10.23 8.51
C SER A 63 1.14 10.90 8.77
N LEU A 64 1.21 12.23 8.60
CA LEU A 64 2.42 13.01 8.91
C LEU A 64 2.89 12.78 10.35
N VAL A 65 1.95 12.61 11.28
CA VAL A 65 2.26 12.29 12.69
C VAL A 65 3.02 10.98 12.78
N TYR A 66 2.58 9.94 12.08
CA TYR A 66 3.22 8.64 12.06
C TYR A 66 4.62 8.68 11.43
N MET A 67 4.82 9.55 10.41
CA MET A 67 6.15 9.78 9.86
C MET A 67 7.10 10.42 10.87
N ILE A 68 6.62 11.40 11.63
CA ILE A 68 7.39 12.05 12.69
C ILE A 68 7.76 11.02 13.77
N ASP A 69 6.82 10.17 14.18
CA ASP A 69 7.08 9.11 15.17
C ASP A 69 8.15 8.13 14.67
N LEU A 70 8.05 7.64 13.44
CA LEU A 70 9.05 6.75 12.82
C LEU A 70 10.44 7.40 12.72
N TRP A 71 10.49 8.68 12.37
CA TRP A 71 11.74 9.42 12.31
C TRP A 71 12.36 9.57 13.70
N GLN A 72 11.54 9.85 14.72
CA GLN A 72 12.00 9.92 16.11
C GLN A 72 12.54 8.58 16.60
N GLU A 73 11.83 7.48 16.31
CA GLU A 73 12.24 6.12 16.69
C GLU A 73 13.58 5.71 16.06
N ARG A 74 13.83 6.06 14.79
CA ARG A 74 15.04 5.63 14.08
C ARG A 74 16.23 6.57 14.24
N HIS A 75 15.98 7.88 14.15
CA HIS A 75 17.03 8.90 14.12
C HIS A 75 16.93 9.88 15.29
N GLY A 76 15.72 10.23 15.70
CA GLY A 76 15.51 11.23 16.74
C GLY A 76 16.08 10.85 18.11
N GLN A 77 16.18 9.55 18.42
CA GLN A 77 16.80 9.06 19.67
C GLN A 77 18.26 9.53 19.85
N SER A 78 19.01 9.71 18.76
CA SER A 78 20.42 10.15 18.81
C SER A 78 20.57 11.67 18.98
N LEU A 79 19.50 12.45 18.90
CA LEU A 79 19.56 13.90 19.04
C LEU A 79 19.51 14.30 20.53
N ALA A 80 20.35 15.25 20.92
CA ALA A 80 20.47 15.73 22.30
C ALA A 80 19.13 16.21 22.91
N HIS A 81 18.17 16.60 22.07
CA HIS A 81 16.86 17.10 22.48
C HIS A 81 15.74 16.03 22.50
N SER A 82 16.07 14.77 22.22
CA SER A 82 15.14 13.62 22.26
C SER A 82 14.29 13.57 23.54
N LYS A 83 14.90 13.92 24.68
CA LYS A 83 14.30 13.87 26.02
C LYS A 83 13.09 14.79 26.22
N TYR A 84 12.92 15.83 25.41
CA TYR A 84 11.85 16.84 25.57
C TYR A 84 10.66 16.59 24.66
N ILE A 85 10.80 15.69 23.68
CA ILE A 85 9.75 15.31 22.75
C ILE A 85 9.05 14.09 23.35
N GLU A 86 8.36 14.29 24.48
CA GLU A 86 7.41 13.28 24.94
C GLU A 86 6.35 13.10 23.86
N PRO A 87 5.99 11.85 23.48
CA PRO A 87 4.93 11.63 22.51
C PRO A 87 3.71 12.39 23.02
N LEU A 88 3.14 13.25 22.17
CA LEU A 88 1.98 14.09 22.44
C LEU A 88 0.73 13.22 22.60
N ASN A 89 0.74 12.36 23.61
CA ASN A 89 -0.34 11.51 24.01
C ASN A 89 -1.31 12.38 24.79
N LYS A 90 -2.11 13.15 24.05
CA LYS A 90 -3.10 14.11 24.57
C LYS A 90 -3.93 13.51 25.72
N ARG A 91 -4.20 12.19 25.65
CA ARG A 91 -4.93 11.42 26.67
C ARG A 91 -4.19 11.30 28.01
N GLN A 92 -2.87 11.11 27.99
CA GLN A 92 -2.07 11.03 29.22
C GLN A 92 -1.90 12.39 29.87
N LYS A 93 -1.74 13.46 29.08
CA LYS A 93 -1.75 14.83 29.60
C LYS A 93 -3.07 15.14 30.31
N ILE A 94 -4.23 14.90 29.70
CA ILE A 94 -5.54 15.14 30.35
C ILE A 94 -5.68 14.38 31.69
N LYS A 95 -5.23 13.12 31.76
CA LYS A 95 -5.25 12.34 33.02
C LYS A 95 -4.32 12.93 34.09
N ARG A 96 -3.15 13.42 33.71
CA ARG A 96 -2.18 14.05 34.62
C ARG A 96 -2.66 15.41 35.12
N TRP A 97 -3.30 16.19 34.24
CA TRP A 97 -3.96 17.47 34.59
C TRP A 97 -5.13 17.25 35.55
N ARG A 98 -5.98 16.23 35.31
CA ARG A 98 -7.06 15.87 36.24
C ARG A 98 -6.55 15.44 37.61
N ARG A 99 -5.44 14.68 37.68
CA ARG A 99 -4.84 14.29 38.97
C ARG A 99 -4.28 15.48 39.76
N LYS A 100 -3.66 16.46 39.07
CA LYS A 100 -3.19 17.70 39.69
C LYS A 100 -4.32 18.60 40.21
N LEU A 101 -5.48 18.61 39.55
CA LEU A 101 -6.64 19.39 39.99
C LEU A 101 -7.40 18.76 41.17
N VAL A 102 -7.25 17.46 41.40
CA VAL A 102 -7.92 16.72 42.51
C VAL A 102 -7.06 16.70 43.78
N THR A 103 -5.82 17.20 43.73
CA THR A 103 -4.86 17.21 44.86
C THR A 103 -4.57 18.62 45.40
N LEU A 104 -5.32 19.62 44.95
CA LEU A 104 -5.45 20.96 45.53
C LEU A 104 -6.82 21.07 46.20
#